data_AF-A0A7R7Y058-F1
#
_entry.id   AF-A0A7R7Y058-F1
#
_cell.length_a   1.000
_cell.length_b   1.000
_cell.length_c   1.000
_cell.angle_alpha   90.00
_cell.angle_beta   90.00
_cell.angle_gamma   90.00
#
_symmetry.space_group_name_H-M   'P 1'
#
loop_
_entity.id
_entity.type
_entity.pdbx_description
1 polymer ?
#
loop_
_entity_poly.entity_id
_entity_poly.type
_entity_poly.pdbx_seq_one_letter_code
_entity_poly.pdbx_strand_id
1 'polypeptide(L)'
;MSDTHPLPRISSWGLHANSTYLLVFVDLDVLYGENLTVILHWYQPDMAMHHPDHPWVEPSGRGKGQHGEHIAEYIAPQPPAGSHHRYVYLVFEQHEEYTFPGCFRHIFPKTMDARAGFNLRQFVEVTGLKHPVAGNYFFVKNDDAATGTLTSTVSTTSPTTTWVRSAPCTQPVIATATTLLGVQQQHVRGTRGRQTIM
;
A
#
# COMPACT_ATOMS: atom_id res chain seq x y z
N MET A 1 12.86 18.95 14.49
CA MET A 1 12.25 18.03 13.50
C MET A 1 11.56 18.78 12.35
N SER A 2 12.04 19.96 11.94
CA SER A 2 11.35 20.81 10.96
C SER A 2 11.34 20.26 9.53
N ASP A 3 12.35 19.50 9.16
CA ASP A 3 12.65 19.22 7.74
C ASP A 3 11.67 18.22 7.11
N THR A 4 10.98 17.43 7.94
CA THR A 4 9.98 16.46 7.51
C THR A 4 8.54 16.92 7.78
N HIS A 5 8.34 18.13 8.30
CA HIS A 5 7.00 18.70 8.46
C HIS A 5 6.31 19.01 7.11
N PRO A 6 7.01 19.58 6.11
CA PRO A 6 6.43 19.77 4.79
C PRO A 6 6.13 18.44 4.10
N LEU A 7 5.12 18.45 3.21
CA LEU A 7 4.83 17.31 2.35
C LEU A 7 6.05 17.02 1.45
N PRO A 8 6.55 15.78 1.36
CA PRO A 8 7.68 15.47 0.51
C PRO A 8 7.30 15.53 -0.98
N ARG A 9 8.28 15.88 -1.81
CA ARG A 9 8.17 15.72 -3.27
C ARG A 9 8.78 14.39 -3.67
N ILE A 10 7.99 13.56 -4.34
CA ILE A 10 8.39 12.22 -4.74
C ILE A 10 8.90 12.27 -6.18
N SER A 11 10.20 12.00 -6.35
CA SER A 11 10.83 12.00 -7.67
C SER A 11 10.11 11.04 -8.62
N SER A 12 9.95 11.47 -9.87
CA SER A 12 9.37 10.67 -10.95
C SER A 12 10.42 9.82 -11.68
N TRP A 13 11.69 9.91 -11.27
CA TRP A 13 12.78 9.18 -11.87
C TRP A 13 12.56 7.66 -11.80
N GLY A 14 12.66 6.99 -12.96
CA GLY A 14 12.44 5.54 -13.07
C GLY A 14 10.96 5.12 -13.10
N LEU A 15 10.03 6.07 -13.04
CA LEU A 15 8.59 5.81 -13.18
C LEU A 15 8.14 6.02 -14.63
N HIS A 16 7.15 5.24 -15.08
CA HIS A 16 6.47 5.42 -16.36
C HIS A 16 5.56 6.65 -16.35
N ALA A 17 5.70 7.52 -17.35
CA ALA A 17 5.02 8.81 -17.42
C ALA A 17 3.49 8.75 -17.58
N ASN A 18 2.98 7.67 -18.19
CA ASN A 18 1.54 7.49 -18.45
C ASN A 18 0.83 6.61 -17.42
N SER A 19 1.53 6.17 -16.37
CA SER A 19 0.95 5.35 -15.30
C SER A 19 0.46 6.22 -14.14
N THR A 20 -0.46 5.66 -13.36
CA THR A 20 -0.92 6.23 -12.09
C THR A 20 -0.26 5.47 -10.94
N TYR A 21 0.07 6.17 -9.86
CA TYR A 21 0.78 5.61 -8.72
C TYR A 21 0.03 5.86 -7.41
N LEU A 22 0.26 4.96 -6.47
CA LEU A 22 -0.25 5.00 -5.11
C LEU A 22 0.94 4.97 -4.15
N LEU A 23 0.95 5.89 -3.19
CA LEU A 23 1.98 5.96 -2.15
C LEU A 23 1.42 5.55 -0.80
N VAL A 24 2.22 4.76 -0.11
CA VAL A 24 2.06 4.44 1.31
C VAL A 24 3.30 4.90 2.06
N PHE A 25 3.10 5.61 3.15
CA PHE A 25 4.15 6.04 4.08
C PHE A 25 3.86 5.46 5.46
N VAL A 26 4.82 4.74 6.03
CA VAL A 26 4.66 4.05 7.31
C VAL A 26 5.82 4.30 8.25
N ASP A 27 5.54 4.26 9.55
CA ASP A 27 6.52 4.19 10.63
C ASP A 27 6.50 2.77 11.21
N LEU A 28 7.67 2.14 11.22
CA LEU A 28 7.85 0.74 11.61
C LEU A 28 8.14 0.53 13.09
N ASP A 29 8.21 1.55 13.93
CA ASP A 29 8.74 1.38 15.29
C ASP A 29 7.79 1.94 16.36
N VAL A 30 6.47 1.88 16.13
CA VAL A 30 5.47 2.40 17.08
C VAL A 30 5.11 1.38 18.15
N LEU A 31 5.15 1.81 19.40
CA LEU A 31 4.57 1.08 20.52
C LEU A 31 3.08 1.46 20.68
N TYR A 32 2.18 0.49 20.47
CA TYR A 32 0.74 0.66 20.68
C TYR A 32 0.27 -0.31 21.76
N GLY A 33 -0.03 0.23 22.95
CA GLY A 33 -0.17 -0.59 24.16
C GLY A 33 1.17 -1.25 24.49
N GLU A 34 1.20 -2.58 24.51
CA GLU A 34 2.41 -3.38 24.76
C GLU A 34 3.03 -3.95 23.47
N ASN A 35 2.45 -3.66 22.30
CA ASN A 35 2.87 -4.26 21.02
C ASN A 35 3.66 -3.27 20.17
N LEU A 36 4.79 -3.74 19.62
CA LEU A 36 5.49 -3.03 18.55
C LEU A 36 4.79 -3.27 17.22
N THR A 37 4.34 -2.18 16.60
CA THR A 37 3.50 -2.18 15.42
C THR A 37 3.91 -1.11 14.42
N VAL A 38 3.42 -1.28 13.19
CA VAL A 38 3.48 -0.25 12.17
C VAL A 38 2.31 0.72 12.31
N ILE A 39 2.53 2.00 12.01
CA ILE A 39 1.47 3.00 11.85
C ILE A 39 1.54 3.61 10.44
N LEU A 40 0.37 3.88 9.87
CA LEU A 40 0.27 4.62 8.60
C LEU A 40 0.47 6.12 8.84
N HIS A 41 1.40 6.74 8.13
CA HIS A 41 1.61 8.19 8.12
C HIS A 41 0.95 8.88 6.92
N TRP A 42 0.87 8.22 5.76
CA TRP A 42 0.26 8.78 4.56
C TRP A 42 -0.22 7.68 3.63
N TYR A 43 -1.43 7.82 3.10
CA TYR A 43 -1.92 7.07 1.97
C TYR A 43 -2.38 8.08 0.90
N GLN A 44 -1.77 8.01 -0.28
CA GLN A 44 -2.04 8.91 -1.39
C GLN A 44 -2.23 8.10 -2.68
N PRO A 45 -3.47 7.91 -3.15
CA PRO A 45 -3.71 7.38 -4.48
C PRO A 45 -3.55 8.48 -5.53
N ASP A 46 -3.70 8.07 -6.78
CA ASP A 46 -3.89 8.94 -7.94
C ASP A 46 -2.73 9.90 -8.21
N MET A 47 -1.49 9.50 -7.87
CA MET A 47 -0.31 10.29 -8.20
C MET A 47 0.07 10.07 -9.67
N ALA A 48 0.27 11.16 -10.41
CA ALA A 48 0.66 11.11 -11.81
C ALA A 48 1.72 12.18 -12.11
N MET A 49 2.43 12.03 -13.23
CA MET A 49 3.28 13.10 -13.75
C MET A 49 2.39 14.11 -14.50
N HIS A 50 2.32 15.35 -14.02
CA HIS A 50 1.50 16.39 -14.67
C HIS A 50 2.26 17.23 -15.69
N HIS A 51 3.58 17.34 -15.54
CA HIS A 51 4.39 18.18 -16.40
C HIS A 51 5.76 17.55 -16.68
N PRO A 52 6.22 17.49 -17.94
CA PRO A 52 7.54 16.94 -18.26
C PRO A 52 8.70 17.75 -17.63
N ASP A 53 8.48 19.04 -17.34
CA ASP A 53 9.49 19.91 -16.72
C ASP A 53 9.55 19.77 -15.18
N HIS A 54 8.70 18.93 -14.60
CA HIS A 54 8.68 18.65 -13.17
C HIS A 54 9.00 17.17 -12.92
N PRO A 55 10.24 16.83 -12.50
CA PRO A 55 10.66 15.45 -12.24
C PRO A 55 10.09 14.88 -10.93
N TRP A 56 8.81 15.12 -10.64
CA TRP A 56 8.11 14.55 -9.49
C TRP A 56 6.66 14.20 -9.83
N VAL A 57 6.10 13.25 -9.10
CA VAL A 57 4.68 12.91 -9.19
C VAL A 57 3.87 13.81 -8.28
N GLU A 58 2.66 14.15 -8.70
CA GLU A 58 1.72 14.93 -7.89
C GLU A 58 0.32 14.29 -7.93
N PRO A 59 -0.51 14.51 -6.90
CA PRO A 59 -1.90 14.10 -6.94
C PRO A 59 -2.58 14.65 -8.19
N SER A 60 -3.11 13.76 -9.01
CA SER A 60 -3.94 14.14 -10.15
C SER A 60 -5.28 14.66 -9.66
N GLY A 61 -5.37 15.97 -9.43
CA GLY A 61 -6.61 16.65 -9.03
C GLY A 61 -7.81 16.41 -9.98
N ARG A 62 -7.57 15.77 -11.14
CA ARG A 62 -8.58 15.04 -11.90
C ARG A 62 -8.48 13.56 -11.55
N GLY A 63 -9.25 13.14 -10.56
CA GLY A 63 -9.54 11.72 -10.37
C GLY A 63 -10.06 11.15 -11.67
N LYS A 64 -9.25 10.33 -12.34
CA LYS A 64 -9.77 9.37 -13.31
C LYS A 64 -10.57 8.25 -12.63
N GLY A 65 -10.61 8.24 -11.29
CA GLY A 65 -11.57 7.49 -10.49
C GLY A 65 -12.11 8.31 -9.32
N GLN A 66 -13.17 7.79 -8.70
CA GLN A 66 -13.88 8.31 -7.52
C GLN A 66 -13.03 8.27 -6.23
N HIS A 67 -11.69 8.36 -6.32
CA HIS A 67 -10.77 7.98 -5.24
C HIS A 67 -10.14 9.17 -4.49
N GLY A 68 -10.34 10.41 -4.97
CA GLY A 68 -9.93 11.62 -4.25
C GLY A 68 -10.56 11.76 -2.84
N GLU A 69 -11.65 11.04 -2.57
CA GLU A 69 -12.29 10.98 -1.26
C GLU A 69 -11.58 10.06 -0.24
N HIS A 70 -10.64 9.24 -0.69
CA HIS A 70 -10.04 8.18 0.14
C HIS A 70 -8.60 8.47 0.54
N ILE A 71 -8.22 9.72 0.82
CA ILE A 71 -6.86 10.07 1.24
C ILE A 71 -6.71 9.89 2.76
N ALA A 72 -5.66 9.19 3.20
CA ALA A 72 -5.24 9.26 4.60
C ALA A 72 -4.14 10.31 4.69
N GLU A 73 -4.53 11.54 5.03
CA GLU A 73 -3.64 12.70 5.02
C GLU A 73 -2.31 12.49 5.74
N TYR A 74 -1.25 13.15 5.24
CA TYR A 74 0.09 13.08 5.81
C TYR A 74 0.15 13.50 7.29
N ILE A 75 0.89 12.69 8.05
CA ILE A 75 1.34 12.97 9.41
C ILE A 75 2.86 13.04 9.35
N ALA A 76 3.43 14.16 9.75
CA ALA A 76 4.88 14.31 9.81
C ALA A 76 5.49 13.28 10.80
N PRO A 77 6.70 12.76 10.53
CA PRO A 77 7.46 11.99 11.51
C PRO A 77 7.51 12.68 12.86
N GLN A 78 7.10 11.97 13.91
CA GLN A 78 6.99 12.49 15.27
C GLN A 78 7.29 11.40 16.30
N PRO A 79 8.50 10.78 16.27
CA PRO A 79 8.83 9.73 17.22
C PRO A 79 8.83 10.27 18.66
N PRO A 80 8.44 9.45 19.66
CA PRO A 80 8.47 9.84 21.07
C PRO A 80 9.84 10.37 21.52
N ALA A 81 9.85 11.26 22.52
CA ALA A 81 11.08 11.79 23.11
C ALA A 81 12.04 10.68 23.56
N GLY A 82 13.33 10.83 23.25
CA GLY A 82 14.37 9.85 23.57
C GLY A 82 14.38 8.59 22.67
N SER A 83 13.64 8.57 21.57
CA SER A 83 13.55 7.42 20.66
C SER A 83 14.00 7.74 19.23
N HIS A 84 14.12 6.71 18.40
CA HIS A 84 14.34 6.85 16.96
C HIS A 84 13.50 5.82 16.22
N HIS A 85 12.92 6.23 15.09
CA HIS A 85 11.98 5.41 14.34
C HIS A 85 12.39 5.35 12.86
N ARG A 86 12.08 4.22 12.21
CA ARG A 86 12.26 3.97 10.77
C ARG A 86 10.99 4.31 10.02
N TYR A 87 11.14 5.18 9.04
CA TYR A 87 10.07 5.66 8.19
C TYR A 87 10.30 5.15 6.77
N VAL A 88 9.27 4.56 6.16
CA VAL A 88 9.36 3.94 4.83
C VAL A 88 8.28 4.47 3.92
N TYR A 89 8.70 5.00 2.78
CA TYR A 89 7.85 5.29 1.63
C TYR A 89 7.87 4.08 0.68
N LEU A 90 6.69 3.69 0.22
CA LEU A 90 6.49 2.70 -0.82
C LEU A 90 5.58 3.26 -1.90
N VAL A 91 5.96 3.08 -3.15
CA VAL A 91 5.17 3.48 -4.32
C VAL A 91 4.77 2.24 -5.07
N PHE A 92 3.49 2.15 -5.39
CA PHE A 92 2.88 1.08 -6.18
C PHE A 92 2.36 1.67 -7.49
N GLU A 93 2.44 0.91 -8.57
CA GLU A 93 1.64 1.23 -9.76
C GLU A 93 0.17 0.92 -9.45
N GLN A 94 -0.68 1.93 -9.62
CA GLN A 94 -2.12 1.85 -9.39
C GLN A 94 -2.80 1.46 -10.70
N HIS A 95 -3.30 0.24 -10.76
CA HIS A 95 -4.03 -0.26 -11.93
C HIS A 95 -5.38 0.44 -12.12
N GLU A 96 -5.91 0.44 -13.34
CA GLU A 96 -7.13 1.18 -13.69
C GLU A 96 -8.38 0.73 -12.91
N GLU A 97 -8.46 -0.56 -12.56
CA GLU A 97 -9.58 -1.14 -11.79
C GLU A 97 -9.45 -0.95 -10.28
N TYR A 98 -8.44 -0.20 -9.82
CA TYR A 98 -8.17 -0.03 -8.39
C TYR A 98 -9.39 0.57 -7.68
N THR A 99 -9.78 -0.02 -6.56
CA THR A 99 -10.82 0.52 -5.69
C THR A 99 -10.35 0.46 -4.25
N PHE A 100 -10.50 1.58 -3.53
CA PHE A 100 -10.17 1.61 -2.11
C PHE A 100 -11.06 0.62 -1.34
N PRO A 101 -10.48 -0.31 -0.55
CA PRO A 101 -11.26 -1.36 0.07
C PRO A 101 -12.00 -0.81 1.31
N GLY A 102 -13.32 -0.98 1.34
CA GLY A 102 -14.19 -0.42 2.39
C GLY A 102 -13.79 -0.82 3.81
N CYS A 103 -13.26 -2.03 4.00
CA CYS A 103 -12.74 -2.54 5.26
C CYS A 103 -11.52 -1.75 5.81
N PHE A 104 -10.82 -0.97 4.98
CA PHE A 104 -9.71 -0.09 5.39
C PHE A 104 -10.14 1.37 5.63
N ARG A 105 -11.43 1.74 5.53
CA ARG A 105 -11.89 3.14 5.71
C ARG A 105 -11.54 3.76 7.07
N HIS A 106 -11.22 2.93 8.06
CA HIS A 106 -10.82 3.38 9.38
C HIS A 106 -9.51 4.18 9.41
N ILE A 107 -8.69 4.15 8.35
CA ILE A 107 -7.35 4.78 8.34
C ILE A 107 -7.36 6.30 8.13
N PHE A 108 -8.48 6.91 7.74
CA PHE A 108 -8.50 8.32 7.34
C PHE A 108 -8.22 9.30 8.48
N PRO A 109 -8.82 9.15 9.68
CA PRO A 109 -8.51 10.03 10.81
C PRO A 109 -7.01 10.02 11.14
N LYS A 110 -6.45 11.19 11.46
CA LYS A 110 -5.06 11.34 11.94
C LYS A 110 -4.92 10.97 13.41
N THR A 111 -5.35 9.76 13.78
CA THR A 111 -5.27 9.28 15.16
C THR A 111 -4.49 7.98 15.23
N MET A 112 -3.83 7.76 16.37
CA MET A 112 -3.11 6.52 16.63
C MET A 112 -4.03 5.31 16.55
N ASP A 113 -5.24 5.41 17.12
CA ASP A 113 -6.22 4.31 17.08
C ASP A 113 -6.65 3.93 15.66
N ALA A 114 -6.78 4.92 14.77
CA ALA A 114 -7.15 4.72 13.38
C ALA A 114 -6.03 4.07 12.56
N ARG A 115 -4.77 4.39 12.83
CA ARG A 115 -3.66 4.08 11.92
C ARG A 115 -2.68 3.04 12.45
N ALA A 116 -2.60 2.85 13.77
CA ALA A 116 -1.72 1.85 14.36
C ALA A 116 -2.21 0.44 14.06
N GLY A 117 -1.28 -0.44 13.72
CA GLY A 117 -1.58 -1.80 13.28
C GLY A 117 -1.88 -1.92 11.78
N PHE A 118 -1.70 -0.86 10.99
CA PHE A 118 -1.99 -0.86 9.56
C PHE A 118 -1.30 -2.02 8.85
N ASN A 119 -2.05 -3.03 8.41
CA ASN A 119 -1.49 -4.22 7.78
C ASN A 119 -1.27 -4.00 6.28
N LEU A 120 -0.07 -3.55 5.92
CA LEU A 120 0.30 -3.28 4.53
C LEU A 120 0.21 -4.53 3.65
N ARG A 121 0.60 -5.70 4.15
CA ARG A 121 0.54 -6.96 3.39
C ARG A 121 -0.90 -7.26 2.99
N GLN A 122 -1.81 -7.24 3.96
CA GLN A 122 -3.22 -7.48 3.71
C GLN A 122 -3.83 -6.39 2.80
N PHE A 123 -3.40 -5.14 2.95
CA PHE A 123 -3.85 -4.05 2.08
C PHE A 123 -3.49 -4.33 0.62
N VAL A 124 -2.24 -4.70 0.33
CA VAL A 124 -1.77 -5.07 -1.01
C VAL A 124 -2.55 -6.27 -1.56
N GLU A 125 -2.76 -7.31 -0.74
CA GLU A 125 -3.51 -8.51 -1.14
C GLU A 125 -4.97 -8.21 -1.49
N VAL A 126 -5.67 -7.38 -0.69
CA VAL A 126 -7.10 -7.07 -0.90
C VAL A 126 -7.31 -6.10 -2.05
N THR A 127 -6.36 -5.19 -2.28
CA THR A 127 -6.44 -4.21 -3.38
C THR A 127 -6.01 -4.79 -4.72
N GLY A 128 -5.32 -5.94 -4.74
CA GLY A 128 -4.76 -6.50 -5.96
C GLY A 128 -3.51 -5.76 -6.46
N LEU A 129 -2.95 -4.86 -5.65
CA LEU A 129 -1.68 -4.19 -5.95
C LEU A 129 -0.56 -5.24 -6.13
N LYS A 130 0.38 -4.91 -7.01
CA LYS A 130 1.59 -5.72 -7.21
C LYS A 130 2.67 -5.31 -6.21
N HIS A 131 3.89 -5.81 -6.40
CA HIS A 131 5.05 -5.38 -5.63
C HIS A 131 5.29 -3.86 -5.80
N PRO A 132 5.85 -3.17 -4.80
CA PRO A 132 6.19 -1.76 -4.94
C PRO A 132 7.21 -1.57 -6.07
N VAL A 133 7.02 -0.52 -6.88
CA VAL A 133 7.87 -0.15 -8.01
C VAL A 133 8.99 0.81 -7.60
N ALA A 134 8.83 1.47 -6.45
CA ALA A 134 9.88 2.26 -5.82
C ALA A 134 9.69 2.26 -4.30
N GLY A 135 10.77 2.57 -3.59
CA GLY A 135 10.74 2.73 -2.14
C GLY A 135 11.92 3.56 -1.67
N ASN A 136 11.74 4.20 -0.53
CA ASN A 136 12.82 4.92 0.16
C ASN A 136 12.57 4.85 1.66
N TYR A 137 13.61 5.03 2.45
CA TYR A 137 13.50 5.03 3.91
C TYR A 137 14.46 6.02 4.55
N PHE A 138 14.13 6.43 5.76
CA PHE A 138 14.98 7.30 6.58
C PHE A 138 14.67 7.08 8.06
N PHE A 139 15.52 7.64 8.91
CA PHE A 139 15.35 7.61 10.36
C PHE A 139 15.06 9.02 10.86
N VAL A 140 14.18 9.12 11.85
CA VAL A 140 14.03 10.35 12.65
C VAL A 140 14.36 10.01 14.08
N LYS A 141 15.22 10.83 14.68
CA LYS A 141 15.61 10.74 16.08
C LYS A 141 14.98 11.89 16.85
N ASN A 142 14.41 11.58 18.01
CA ASN A 142 13.98 12.57 18.98
C ASN A 142 14.99 12.60 20.14
N ASP A 143 15.81 13.64 20.17
CA ASP A 143 16.82 13.83 21.23
C ASP A 143 16.27 14.56 22.46
N ASP A 144 14.98 14.91 22.46
CA ASP A 144 14.33 15.49 23.64
C ASP A 144 14.36 14.48 24.80
N ALA A 145 14.46 14.99 26.03
CA ALA A 145 14.43 14.15 27.22
C ALA A 145 13.08 13.45 27.35
N ALA A 146 13.10 12.11 27.46
CA ALA A 146 11.90 11.35 27.81
C ALA A 146 11.43 11.78 29.20
N THR A 147 10.27 12.44 29.29
CA THR A 147 9.72 13.00 30.54
C THR A 147 8.98 11.97 31.39
N GLY A 148 9.28 10.68 31.23
CA GLY A 148 8.74 9.59 32.03
C GLY A 148 9.81 8.53 32.29
N THR A 149 9.80 7.96 33.50
CA THR A 149 10.68 6.86 33.94
C THR A 149 10.41 5.61 33.12
N LEU A 150 10.85 5.58 31.86
CA LEU A 150 10.90 4.38 31.06
C LEU A 150 12.07 3.56 31.60
N THR A 151 11.74 2.49 32.33
CA THR A 151 12.69 1.43 32.66
C THR A 151 13.11 0.84 31.31
N SER A 152 14.20 1.36 30.78
CA SER A 152 14.80 0.92 29.52
C SER A 152 15.43 -0.44 29.78
N THR A 153 14.61 -1.49 29.81
CA THR A 153 15.10 -2.85 29.61
C THR A 153 15.59 -2.93 28.18
N VAL A 154 16.88 -2.64 28.01
CA VAL A 154 17.64 -2.89 26.79
C VAL A 154 17.44 -4.35 26.41
N SER A 155 16.47 -4.58 25.53
CA SER A 155 16.30 -5.86 24.86
C SER A 155 17.05 -5.74 23.56
N THR A 156 18.23 -6.37 23.49
CA THR A 156 19.14 -6.45 22.34
C THR A 156 18.55 -7.35 21.24
N THR A 157 17.28 -7.15 20.92
CA THR A 157 16.56 -7.80 19.83
C THR A 157 16.21 -6.73 18.82
N SER A 158 16.66 -6.92 17.58
CA SER A 158 16.27 -6.05 16.46
C SER A 158 14.74 -5.92 16.46
N PRO A 159 14.17 -4.70 16.49
CA PRO A 159 12.72 -4.53 16.57
C PRO A 159 12.08 -5.16 15.33
N THR A 160 11.42 -6.30 15.53
CA THR A 160 10.60 -6.94 14.51
C THR A 160 9.21 -6.35 14.63
N THR A 161 8.85 -5.47 13.71
CA THR A 161 7.54 -4.86 13.70
C THR A 161 6.49 -5.84 13.25
N THR A 162 5.36 -5.89 13.95
CA THR A 162 4.24 -6.75 13.60
C THR A 162 3.03 -5.95 13.16
N TRP A 163 2.14 -6.55 12.39
CA TRP A 163 0.84 -5.98 12.07
C TRP A 163 -0.16 -6.50 13.11
N VAL A 164 -0.81 -5.61 13.85
CA VAL A 164 -1.74 -6.03 14.92
C VAL A 164 -3.22 -5.88 14.55
N ARG A 165 -3.54 -5.28 13.40
CA ARG A 165 -4.91 -5.25 12.86
C ARG A 165 -5.02 -6.12 11.62
N SER A 166 -6.13 -6.84 11.51
CA SER A 166 -6.59 -7.41 10.26
C SER A 166 -7.92 -6.74 9.90
N ALA A 167 -8.09 -6.38 8.64
CA ALA A 167 -9.33 -5.86 8.10
C ALA A 167 -10.18 -7.05 7.62
N PRO A 168 -11.44 -7.22 8.06
CA PRO A 168 -12.30 -8.32 7.62
C PRO A 168 -12.84 -8.01 6.22
N CYS A 169 -11.98 -8.11 5.21
CA CYS A 169 -12.37 -7.91 3.82
C CYS A 169 -12.84 -9.24 3.22
N THR A 170 -14.04 -9.29 2.67
CA THR A 170 -14.42 -10.34 1.71
C THR A 170 -13.81 -9.92 0.37
N GLN A 171 -12.84 -10.68 -0.16
CA GLN A 171 -12.16 -10.28 -1.40
C GLN A 171 -13.16 -10.09 -2.55
N PRO A 172 -13.15 -8.96 -3.29
CA PRO A 172 -13.46 -9.03 -4.70
C PRO A 172 -12.21 -9.61 -5.35
N VAL A 173 -12.20 -10.92 -5.55
CA VAL A 173 -11.21 -11.55 -6.43
C VAL A 173 -11.42 -10.91 -7.80
N ILE A 174 -10.55 -9.99 -8.21
CA ILE A 174 -10.41 -9.66 -9.63
C ILE A 174 -10.07 -10.99 -10.29
N ALA A 175 -11.07 -11.55 -10.98
CA ALA A 175 -11.03 -12.88 -11.56
C ALA A 175 -9.81 -12.94 -12.49
N THR A 176 -8.77 -13.65 -12.03
CA THR A 176 -7.58 -13.85 -12.83
C THR A 176 -7.94 -14.82 -13.95
N ALA A 177 -7.93 -14.30 -15.18
CA ALA A 177 -7.79 -14.99 -16.46
C ALA A 177 -8.62 -16.27 -16.67
N THR A 178 -9.66 -16.14 -17.51
CA THR A 178 -10.27 -17.23 -18.27
C THR A 178 -9.17 -18.10 -18.88
N THR A 179 -9.01 -19.31 -18.35
CA THR A 179 -8.20 -20.35 -18.96
C THR A 179 -8.84 -20.68 -20.32
N LEU A 180 -8.21 -20.30 -21.42
CA LEU A 180 -8.55 -20.84 -22.73
C LEU A 180 -8.13 -22.31 -22.72
N LEU A 181 -9.08 -23.17 -22.36
CA LEU A 181 -8.99 -24.60 -22.59
C LEU A 181 -8.88 -24.84 -24.10
N GLY A 182 -7.82 -25.55 -24.47
CA GLY A 182 -7.44 -25.82 -25.84
C GLY A 182 -8.58 -26.42 -26.67
N VAL A 183 -8.66 -25.93 -27.90
CA VAL A 183 -9.43 -26.55 -28.99
C VAL A 183 -8.80 -27.92 -29.26
N GLN A 184 -9.42 -28.98 -28.75
CA GLN A 184 -9.11 -30.34 -29.20
C GLN A 184 -9.99 -30.64 -30.42
N GLN A 185 -9.36 -30.60 -31.61
CA GLN A 185 -9.92 -31.15 -32.84
C GLN A 185 -10.39 -32.59 -32.60
N GLN A 186 -11.68 -32.86 -32.81
CA GLN A 186 -12.18 -34.22 -32.96
C GLN A 186 -12.39 -34.55 -34.44
N HIS A 187 -11.64 -35.57 -34.83
CA HIS A 187 -11.56 -36.23 -36.11
C HIS A 187 -12.89 -36.95 -36.40
N VAL A 188 -13.57 -36.57 -37.48
CA VAL A 188 -14.81 -37.24 -37.92
C VAL A 188 -14.45 -38.61 -38.50
N ARG A 189 -14.73 -39.68 -37.74
CA ARG A 189 -14.62 -41.06 -38.23
C ARG A 189 -16.00 -41.53 -38.71
N GLY A 190 -16.18 -41.52 -40.02
CA GLY A 190 -17.39 -42.01 -40.67
C GLY A 190 -17.62 -43.50 -40.41
N THR A 191 -18.87 -43.84 -40.06
CA THR A 191 -19.38 -45.23 -40.05
C THR A 191 -20.64 -45.27 -40.91
N ARG A 192 -20.49 -45.71 -42.16
CA ARG A 192 -21.63 -46.08 -43.03
C ARG A 192 -21.90 -47.57 -42.84
N GLY A 193 -22.87 -47.87 -41.98
CA GLY A 193 -23.55 -49.17 -41.96
C GLY A 193 -24.43 -49.32 -43.18
N ARG A 194 -24.41 -50.52 -43.76
CA ARG A 194 -25.01 -50.93 -45.03
C ARG A 194 -26.17 -51.89 -44.73
N GLN A 195 -27.37 -51.64 -45.26
CA GLN A 195 -28.45 -52.63 -45.52
C GLN A 195 -29.55 -51.90 -46.34
N THR A 196 -29.75 -52.05 -47.67
CA THR A 196 -30.20 -53.13 -48.59
C THR A 196 -31.73 -53.35 -48.67
N ILE A 197 -32.22 -53.37 -49.93
CA ILE A 197 -33.48 -53.97 -50.50
C ILE A 197 -34.76 -53.13 -50.25
N MET A 198 -35.59 -52.75 -51.23
CA MET A 198 -36.01 -53.35 -52.51
C MET A 198 -36.02 -52.32 -53.65
#